data_AF-A0A818XUI3-F1
#
_entry.id   AF-A0A818XUI3-F1
#
_cell.length_a   1.000
_cell.length_b   1.000
_cell.length_c   1.000
_cell.angle_alpha   90.00
_cell.angle_beta   90.00
_cell.angle_gamma   90.00
#
_symmetry.space_group_name_H-M   'P 1'
#
loop_
_entity.id
_entity.type
_entity.pdbx_description
1 polymer ?
#
loop_
_entity_poly.entity_id
_entity_poly.type
_entity_poly.pdbx_seq_one_letter_code
_entity_poly.pdbx_strand_id
1 'polypeptide(L)'
;MQAFSESVDGWTARYFNQVSKFGEFLDIVIDNIGRGILWTRIASIGIFITSIEWITFVALNNHGSDWKLKLSSSNDLIVRNALKNGFQTPFGFLIIVLGTHGLPIIMYMMKYRVIFEMSYLLLHIIHILCIIGRLFSFYCEIYVIFLFISEDLLK
;
A
#
# COMPACT_ATOMS: atom_id res chain seq x y z
N MET A 1 19.70 -0.29 0.34
CA MET A 1 19.43 0.36 1.64
C MET A 1 18.61 1.62 1.36
N GLN A 2 17.63 1.91 2.23
CA GLN A 2 16.72 3.08 2.27
C GLN A 2 15.42 3.02 1.46
N ALA A 3 14.37 3.55 2.10
CA ALA A 3 13.01 3.80 1.62
C ALA A 3 11.98 2.65 1.71
N PHE A 4 11.75 2.07 2.89
CA PHE A 4 10.42 1.48 3.17
C PHE A 4 9.73 1.94 4.46
N SER A 5 10.39 2.59 5.41
CA SER A 5 9.63 3.17 6.53
C SER A 5 10.45 4.26 7.23
N GLU A 6 10.12 5.52 6.97
CA GLU A 6 10.25 6.57 7.98
C GLU A 6 9.08 6.52 8.98
N SER A 7 8.25 5.48 8.92
CA SER A 7 7.32 5.13 9.97
C SER A 7 8.09 4.68 11.22
N VAL A 8 7.38 4.61 12.34
CA VAL A 8 7.97 4.41 13.67
C VAL A 8 8.82 3.14 13.74
N ASP A 9 8.37 2.06 13.12
CA ASP A 9 9.04 0.76 13.11
C ASP A 9 10.39 0.80 12.35
N GLY A 10 10.42 1.42 11.16
CA GLY A 10 11.62 1.53 10.34
C GLY A 10 12.62 2.53 10.92
N TRP A 11 12.13 3.63 11.50
CA TRP A 11 12.98 4.56 12.26
C TRP A 11 13.59 3.86 13.49
N THR A 12 12.78 3.14 14.26
CA THR A 12 13.21 2.42 15.47
C THR A 12 14.25 1.35 15.13
N ALA A 13 14.02 0.56 14.09
CA ALA A 13 14.97 -0.45 13.63
C ALA A 13 16.31 0.15 13.20
N ARG A 14 16.32 1.34 12.56
CA ARG A 14 17.57 2.05 12.23
C ARG A 14 18.23 2.63 13.47
N TYR A 15 17.46 3.22 14.38
CA TYR A 15 17.96 3.79 15.61
C TYR A 15 18.68 2.73 16.48
N PHE A 16 18.13 1.52 16.56
CA PHE A 16 18.72 0.40 17.29
C PHE A 16 19.64 -0.50 16.46
N ASN A 17 19.93 -0.17 15.19
CA ASN A 17 20.72 -1.02 14.27
C ASN A 17 20.18 -2.47 14.13
N GLN A 18 18.86 -2.64 14.18
CA GLN A 18 18.14 -3.92 14.08
C GLN A 18 17.39 -4.08 12.75
N VAL A 19 17.97 -3.61 11.64
CA VAL A 19 17.36 -3.76 10.31
C VAL A 19 17.59 -5.18 9.79
N SER A 20 16.51 -5.91 9.49
CA SER A 20 16.59 -7.28 8.96
C SER A 20 15.61 -7.47 7.80
N LYS A 21 15.97 -8.35 6.83
CA LYS A 21 15.08 -8.74 5.72
C LYS A 21 13.81 -9.43 6.22
N PHE A 22 13.92 -10.20 7.29
CA PHE A 22 12.77 -10.84 7.92
C PHE A 22 11.81 -9.80 8.53
N GLY A 23 12.34 -8.76 9.17
CA GLY A 23 11.53 -7.65 9.69
C GLY A 23 10.76 -6.92 8.59
N GLU A 24 11.42 -6.59 7.48
CA GLU A 24 10.77 -5.97 6.31
C GLU A 24 9.66 -6.87 5.72
N PHE A 25 9.92 -8.18 5.62
CA PHE A 25 8.91 -9.15 5.19
C PHE A 25 7.72 -9.22 6.17
N LEU A 26 8.00 -9.27 7.47
CA LEU A 26 6.99 -9.41 8.51
C LEU A 26 6.10 -8.16 8.61
N ASP A 27 6.68 -6.97 8.45
CA ASP A 27 5.95 -5.70 8.41
C ASP A 27 4.86 -5.71 7.33
N ILE A 28 5.24 -6.05 6.09
CA ILE A 28 4.30 -6.14 4.95
C ILE A 28 3.22 -7.20 5.20
N VAL A 29 3.59 -8.35 5.76
CA VAL A 29 2.64 -9.44 6.06
C VAL A 29 1.61 -9.00 7.10
N ILE A 30 2.04 -8.38 8.20
CA ILE A 30 1.14 -7.90 9.26
C ILE A 30 0.20 -6.83 8.72
N ASP A 31 0.71 -5.92 7.90
CA ASP A 31 -0.07 -4.87 7.26
C ASP A 31 -1.16 -5.44 6.33
N ASN A 32 -0.82 -6.42 5.49
CA ASN A 32 -1.79 -7.11 4.63
C ASN A 32 -2.85 -7.86 5.44
N ILE A 33 -2.45 -8.55 6.52
CA ILE A 33 -3.41 -9.24 7.41
C ILE A 33 -4.35 -8.24 8.08
N GLY A 34 -3.80 -7.16 8.64
CA GLY A 34 -4.57 -6.12 9.31
C GLY A 34 -5.59 -5.47 8.39
N ARG A 35 -5.17 -5.08 7.17
CA ARG A 35 -6.09 -4.56 6.15
C ARG A 35 -7.11 -5.61 5.72
N GLY A 36 -6.73 -6.87 5.56
CA GLY A 36 -7.65 -7.95 5.23
C GLY A 36 -8.76 -8.15 6.27
N ILE A 37 -8.41 -8.09 7.55
CA ILE A 37 -9.39 -8.14 8.64
C ILE A 37 -10.34 -6.94 8.58
N LEU A 38 -9.82 -5.73 8.35
CA LEU A 38 -10.67 -4.55 8.23
C LEU A 38 -11.62 -4.67 7.02
N TRP A 39 -11.08 -5.01 5.85
CA TRP A 39 -11.84 -5.14 4.61
C TRP A 39 -12.98 -6.14 4.72
N THR A 40 -12.72 -7.33 5.28
CA THR A 40 -13.72 -8.38 5.49
C THR A 40 -14.83 -7.96 6.47
N ARG A 41 -14.52 -7.10 7.44
CA ARG A 41 -15.52 -6.51 8.35
C ARG A 41 -16.35 -5.41 7.69
N ILE A 42 -15.79 -4.69 6.72
CA ILE A 42 -16.44 -3.55 6.07
C ILE A 42 -17.34 -3.99 4.93
N ALA A 43 -16.82 -4.78 3.98
CA ALA A 43 -17.52 -5.17 2.76
C ALA A 43 -17.10 -6.57 2.28
N SER A 44 -18.02 -7.31 1.67
CA SER A 44 -17.74 -8.65 1.11
C SER A 44 -16.69 -8.62 -0.01
N ILE A 45 -16.69 -7.56 -0.83
CA ILE A 45 -15.67 -7.32 -1.85
C ILE A 45 -14.26 -7.09 -1.27
N GLY A 46 -14.18 -6.85 0.05
CA GLY A 46 -12.91 -6.70 0.76
C GLY A 46 -11.96 -7.88 0.56
N ILE A 47 -12.48 -9.11 0.47
CA ILE A 47 -11.67 -10.31 0.19
C ILE A 47 -10.95 -10.19 -1.15
N PHE A 48 -11.66 -9.70 -2.18
CA PHE A 48 -11.08 -9.51 -3.51
C PHE A 48 -9.95 -8.47 -3.49
N ILE A 49 -10.16 -7.35 -2.77
CA ILE A 49 -9.15 -6.30 -2.58
C ILE A 49 -7.91 -6.89 -1.90
N THR A 50 -8.10 -7.61 -0.80
CA THR A 50 -7.01 -8.26 -0.05
C THR A 50 -6.26 -9.29 -0.88
N SER A 51 -6.96 -10.08 -1.71
CA SER A 51 -6.32 -11.04 -2.61
C SER A 51 -5.37 -10.35 -3.59
N ILE A 52 -5.75 -9.18 -4.13
CA ILE A 52 -4.87 -8.41 -5.03
C ILE A 52 -3.64 -7.90 -4.27
N GLU A 53 -3.81 -7.34 -3.08
CA GLU A 53 -2.67 -6.89 -2.24
C GLU A 53 -1.67 -8.04 -1.98
N TRP A 54 -2.17 -9.26 -1.73
CA TRP A 54 -1.33 -10.45 -1.58
C TRP A 54 -0.63 -10.87 -2.88
N ILE A 55 -1.33 -10.87 -4.02
CA ILE A 55 -0.73 -11.23 -5.30
C ILE A 55 0.36 -10.21 -5.68
N THR A 56 0.11 -8.92 -5.49
CA THR A 56 1.12 -7.87 -5.71
C THR A 56 2.33 -8.08 -4.81
N PHE A 57 2.14 -8.39 -3.53
CA PHE A 57 3.23 -8.71 -2.62
C PHE A 57 4.08 -9.90 -3.10
N VAL A 58 3.44 -11.01 -3.49
CA VAL A 58 4.14 -12.20 -3.98
C VAL A 58 4.93 -11.88 -5.26
N ALA A 59 4.31 -11.16 -6.21
CA ALA A 59 4.95 -10.76 -7.46
C ALA A 59 6.22 -9.93 -7.21
N LEU A 60 6.15 -8.97 -6.28
CA LEU A 60 7.28 -8.13 -5.89
C LEU A 60 8.36 -8.91 -5.14
N ASN A 61 7.97 -9.76 -4.19
CA ASN A 61 8.91 -10.51 -3.37
C ASN A 61 9.74 -11.52 -4.19
N ASN A 62 9.14 -12.14 -5.21
CA ASN A 62 9.86 -13.02 -6.15
C ASN A 62 10.96 -12.29 -6.92
N HIS A 63 10.83 -10.98 -7.12
CA HIS A 63 11.76 -10.15 -7.89
C HIS A 63 12.78 -9.40 -7.01
N GLY A 64 12.79 -9.66 -5.70
CA GLY A 64 13.85 -9.24 -4.79
C GLY A 64 14.02 -7.72 -4.67
N SER A 65 15.25 -7.22 -4.60
CA SER A 65 15.52 -5.78 -4.50
C SER A 65 15.32 -5.00 -5.80
N ASP A 66 15.23 -5.71 -6.92
CA ASP A 66 15.40 -5.12 -8.25
C ASP A 66 14.10 -4.60 -8.84
N TRP A 67 12.95 -4.98 -8.25
CA TRP A 67 11.63 -4.51 -8.67
C TRP A 67 11.53 -2.98 -8.67
N LYS A 68 12.19 -2.29 -7.73
CA LYS A 68 12.16 -0.82 -7.61
C LYS A 68 12.85 -0.15 -8.79
N LEU A 69 14.02 -0.65 -9.18
CA LEU A 69 14.76 -0.13 -10.33
C LEU A 69 13.95 -0.32 -11.61
N LYS A 70 13.35 -1.49 -11.75
CA LYS A 70 12.53 -1.85 -12.91
C LYS A 70 11.29 -0.98 -13.06
N LEU A 71 10.53 -0.80 -11.98
CA LEU A 71 9.35 0.07 -12.01
C LEU A 71 9.74 1.54 -12.19
N SER A 72 10.89 1.98 -11.67
CA SER A 72 11.41 3.33 -11.90
C SER A 72 11.79 3.57 -13.37
N SER A 73 12.24 2.52 -14.08
CA SER A 73 12.51 2.55 -15.52
C SER A 73 11.29 2.29 -16.41
N SER A 74 10.11 2.03 -15.83
CA SER A 74 8.91 1.73 -16.60
C SER A 74 8.41 2.95 -17.39
N ASN A 75 7.72 2.69 -18.50
CA ASN A 75 7.12 3.73 -19.35
C ASN A 75 5.87 4.36 -18.72
N ASP A 76 5.32 3.75 -17.66
CA ASP A 76 4.11 4.23 -17.01
C ASP A 76 4.40 5.40 -16.07
N LEU A 77 3.89 6.59 -16.44
CA LEU A 77 4.10 7.81 -15.69
C LEU A 77 3.45 7.80 -14.30
N ILE A 78 2.31 7.10 -14.15
CA ILE A 78 1.57 7.06 -12.89
C ILE A 78 2.37 6.23 -11.89
N VAL A 79 2.78 5.02 -12.30
CA VAL A 79 3.57 4.11 -11.46
C VAL A 79 4.93 4.70 -11.12
N ARG A 80 5.60 5.33 -12.08
CA ARG A 80 6.89 5.99 -11.84
C ARG A 80 6.79 7.17 -10.88
N ASN A 81 5.75 8.00 -11.02
CA ASN A 81 5.54 9.14 -10.12
C ASN A 81 5.10 8.71 -8.73
N ALA A 82 4.32 7.63 -8.62
CA ALA A 82 3.94 7.00 -7.35
C ALA A 82 5.16 6.54 -6.56
N LEU A 83 6.12 5.88 -7.24
CA LEU A 83 7.32 5.32 -6.64
C LEU A 83 8.44 6.32 -6.40
N LYS A 84 8.31 7.54 -6.94
CA LYS A 84 9.34 8.58 -6.82
C LYS A 84 9.64 8.87 -5.34
N ASN A 85 10.92 8.92 -5.00
CA ASN A 85 11.42 9.07 -3.63
C ASN A 85 10.88 8.01 -2.66
N GLY A 86 10.57 6.79 -3.13
CA GLY A 86 10.02 5.74 -2.28
C GLY A 86 8.67 6.11 -1.66
N PHE A 87 7.76 6.64 -2.48
CA PHE A 87 6.43 7.12 -2.08
C PHE A 87 6.40 8.41 -1.24
N GLN A 88 7.54 9.08 -1.01
CA GLN A 88 7.59 10.32 -0.22
C GLN A 88 7.11 11.58 -0.98
N THR A 89 6.64 11.44 -2.23
CA THR A 89 5.98 12.57 -2.91
C THR A 89 4.60 12.81 -2.32
N PRO A 90 4.05 14.04 -2.36
CA PRO A 90 2.68 14.29 -1.92
C PRO A 90 1.67 13.37 -2.63
N PHE A 91 1.91 13.06 -3.90
CA PHE A 91 1.10 12.09 -4.63
C PHE A 91 1.25 10.67 -4.09
N GLY A 92 2.47 10.17 -3.90
CA GLY A 92 2.70 8.83 -3.34
C GLY A 92 2.15 8.67 -1.92
N PHE A 93 2.47 9.60 -1.03
CA PHE A 93 2.09 9.51 0.38
C PHE A 93 0.61 9.83 0.59
N LEU A 94 0.14 10.99 0.14
CA LEU A 94 -1.22 11.45 0.45
C LEU A 94 -2.28 10.67 -0.33
N ILE A 95 -2.00 10.26 -1.56
CA ILE A 95 -3.00 9.59 -2.39
C ILE A 95 -2.86 8.07 -2.21
N ILE A 96 -1.67 7.48 -2.39
CA ILE A 96 -1.55 6.01 -2.41
C ILE A 96 -1.45 5.41 -1.00
N VAL A 97 -0.62 5.94 -0.10
CA VAL A 97 -0.46 5.38 1.25
C VAL A 97 -1.73 5.60 2.07
N LEU A 98 -2.27 6.83 2.12
CA LEU A 98 -3.55 7.06 2.81
C LEU A 98 -4.73 6.35 2.13
N GLY A 99 -4.71 6.13 0.82
CA GLY A 99 -5.73 5.35 0.14
C GLY A 99 -5.70 3.87 0.50
N THR A 100 -4.50 3.29 0.62
CA THR A 100 -4.32 1.85 0.89
C THR A 100 -4.54 1.54 2.37
N HIS A 101 -3.95 2.32 3.28
CA HIS A 101 -4.05 2.09 4.72
C HIS A 101 -5.23 2.85 5.35
N GLY A 102 -5.46 4.10 4.95
CA GLY A 102 -6.45 4.97 5.57
C GLY A 102 -7.89 4.63 5.19
N LEU A 103 -8.16 4.21 3.94
CA LEU A 103 -9.51 3.87 3.49
C LEU A 103 -10.21 2.80 4.35
N PRO A 104 -9.63 1.60 4.56
CA PRO A 104 -10.28 0.58 5.38
C PRO A 104 -10.49 1.07 6.83
N ILE A 105 -9.56 1.85 7.38
CA ILE A 105 -9.70 2.41 8.73
C ILE A 105 -10.89 3.40 8.78
N ILE A 106 -10.98 4.35 7.86
CA ILE A 106 -12.07 5.34 7.79
C ILE A 106 -13.41 4.67 7.59
N MET A 107 -13.51 3.71 6.66
CA MET A 107 -14.76 2.99 6.40
C MET A 107 -15.19 2.15 7.62
N TYR A 108 -14.24 1.51 8.32
CA TYR A 108 -14.53 0.79 9.56
C TYR A 108 -15.09 1.74 10.62
N MET A 109 -14.42 2.88 10.84
CA MET A 109 -14.83 3.87 11.84
C MET A 109 -16.22 4.45 11.52
N MET A 110 -16.49 4.77 10.24
CA MET A 110 -17.80 5.21 9.77
C MET A 110 -18.89 4.15 10.00
N LYS A 111 -18.61 2.88 9.68
CA LYS A 111 -19.57 1.77 9.80
C LYS A 111 -19.95 1.48 11.26
N TYR A 112 -18.97 1.44 12.14
CA TYR A 112 -19.17 1.12 13.56
C TYR A 112 -19.40 2.36 14.43
N ARG A 113 -19.50 3.55 13.82
CA ARG A 113 -19.69 4.83 14.51
C ARG A 113 -18.66 5.05 15.63
N VAL A 114 -17.41 4.66 15.39
CA VAL A 114 -16.30 4.98 16.28
C VAL A 114 -16.11 6.49 16.20
N ILE A 115 -16.48 7.17 17.28
CA ILE A 115 -16.73 8.61 17.33
C ILE A 115 -15.44 9.38 17.01
N PHE A 116 -15.51 10.26 16.03
CA PHE A 116 -14.61 11.40 15.93
C PHE A 116 -15.36 12.66 16.38
N GLU A 117 -14.68 13.52 17.11
CA GLU A 117 -15.08 14.93 17.28
C GLU A 117 -14.89 15.75 15.98
N MET A 118 -14.51 15.11 14.88
CA MET A 118 -14.31 15.73 13.57
C MET A 118 -15.65 16.07 12.91
N SER A 119 -15.67 17.20 12.19
CA SER A 119 -16.85 17.60 11.44
C SER A 119 -17.19 16.56 10.36
N TYR A 120 -18.48 16.30 10.15
CA TYR A 120 -18.96 15.37 9.12
C TYR A 120 -18.43 15.72 7.72
N LEU A 121 -18.30 17.02 7.41
CA LEU A 121 -17.77 17.50 6.13
C LEU A 121 -16.32 17.06 5.93
N LEU A 122 -15.47 17.25 6.95
CA LEU A 122 -14.06 16.87 6.88
C LEU A 122 -13.91 15.36 6.68
N LEU A 123 -14.70 14.55 7.40
CA LEU A 123 -14.68 13.10 7.27
C LEU A 123 -15.02 12.64 5.84
N HIS A 124 -16.02 13.25 5.20
CA HIS A 124 -16.37 12.91 3.81
C HIS A 124 -15.29 13.32 2.82
N ILE A 125 -14.64 14.47 3.01
CA ILE A 125 -13.51 14.89 2.16
C ILE A 125 -12.37 13.88 2.26
N ILE A 126 -11.98 13.48 3.47
CA ILE A 126 -10.91 12.49 3.67
C ILE A 126 -11.33 11.14 3.06
N HIS A 127 -12.57 10.71 3.26
CA HIS A 127 -13.07 9.46 2.67
C HIS A 127 -12.99 9.46 1.14
N ILE A 128 -13.39 10.56 0.47
CA ILE A 128 -13.29 10.69 -0.99
C ILE A 128 -11.82 10.65 -1.45
N LEU A 129 -10.93 11.36 -0.75
CA LEU A 129 -9.49 11.34 -1.05
C LEU A 129 -8.92 9.91 -0.92
N CYS A 130 -9.32 9.17 0.11
CA CYS A 130 -8.93 7.79 0.31
C CYS A 130 -9.47 6.86 -0.78
N ILE A 131 -10.69 7.06 -1.28
CA ILE A 131 -11.24 6.29 -2.41
C ILE A 131 -10.42 6.54 -3.68
N ILE A 132 -10.15 7.81 -4.01
CA ILE A 132 -9.32 8.18 -5.16
C ILE A 132 -7.94 7.52 -5.02
N GLY A 133 -7.36 7.61 -3.82
CA GLY A 133 -6.12 6.94 -3.44
C GLY A 133 -6.11 5.45 -3.70
N ARG A 134 -7.16 4.76 -3.27
CA ARG A 134 -7.28 3.32 -3.46
C ARG A 134 -7.41 2.95 -4.93
N LEU A 135 -8.10 3.73 -5.75
CA LEU A 135 -8.19 3.50 -7.20
C LEU A 135 -6.81 3.60 -7.89
N PHE A 136 -6.01 4.60 -7.52
CA PHE A 136 -4.63 4.71 -8.01
C PHE A 136 -3.74 3.56 -7.53
N SER A 137 -3.87 3.19 -6.26
CA SER A 137 -3.14 2.05 -5.68
C SER A 137 -3.49 0.74 -6.41
N PHE A 138 -4.78 0.48 -6.62
CA PHE A 138 -5.26 -0.67 -7.39
C PHE A 138 -4.71 -0.68 -8.82
N TYR A 139 -4.68 0.47 -9.50
CA TYR A 139 -4.07 0.56 -10.83
C TYR A 139 -2.58 0.15 -10.80
N CYS A 140 -1.83 0.64 -9.83
CA CYS A 140 -0.41 0.30 -9.67
C CYS A 140 -0.22 -1.19 -9.36
N GLU A 141 -1.05 -1.76 -8.48
CA GLU A 141 -1.04 -3.20 -8.15
C GLU A 141 -1.26 -4.06 -9.39
N ILE A 142 -2.28 -3.74 -10.19
CA ILE A 142 -2.58 -4.45 -11.44
C ILE A 142 -1.42 -4.32 -12.42
N TYR A 143 -0.86 -3.12 -12.59
CA TYR A 143 0.30 -2.91 -13.46
C TYR A 143 1.50 -3.77 -13.04
N VAL A 144 1.82 -3.79 -11.75
CA VAL A 144 2.90 -4.59 -11.16
C VAL A 144 2.65 -6.08 -11.40
N ILE A 145 1.43 -6.55 -11.13
CA ILE A 145 1.05 -7.94 -11.35
C ILE A 145 1.25 -8.33 -12.82
N PHE A 146 0.74 -7.54 -13.76
CA PHE A 146 0.92 -7.83 -15.19
C PHE A 146 2.39 -7.82 -15.60
N LEU A 147 3.15 -6.82 -15.18
CA LEU A 147 4.57 -6.70 -15.52
C LEU A 147 5.36 -7.93 -15.07
N PHE A 148 5.21 -8.35 -13.82
CA PHE A 148 6.03 -9.44 -13.28
C PHE A 148 5.49 -10.84 -13.62
N ILE A 149 4.18 -11.04 -13.71
CA ILE A 149 3.62 -12.33 -14.16
C ILE A 149 3.93 -12.59 -15.62
N SER A 150 3.81 -11.59 -16.50
CA SER A 150 4.12 -11.78 -17.92
C SER A 150 5.57 -12.19 -18.13
N GLU A 151 6.49 -11.70 -17.31
CA GLU A 151 7.90 -12.08 -17.39
C GLU A 151 8.17 -13.50 -16.89
N ASP A 152 7.52 -13.92 -15.82
CA ASP A 152 7.67 -15.29 -15.33
C ASP A 152 7.06 -16.33 -16.28
N LEU A 153 6.07 -15.94 -17.08
CA LEU A 153 5.50 -16.79 -18.14
C LEU A 153 6.35 -16.84 -19.42
N LEU A 154 7.24 -15.88 -19.62
CA LEU A 154 8.10 -15.77 -20.82
C LEU A 154 9.52 -16.32 -20.59
N LYS A 155 9.84 -16.76 -19.37
CA LYS A 155 11.07 -17.50 -19.03
C LYS A 155 10.87 -19.00 -19.24
#